data_AF-A0A7C8IR79-F1
#
_entry.id   AF-A0A7C8IR79-F1
#
_cell.length_a   1.000
_cell.length_b   1.000
_cell.length_c   1.000
_cell.angle_alpha   90.00
_cell.angle_beta   90.00
_cell.angle_gamma   90.00
#
_symmetry.space_group_name_H-M   'P 1'
#
loop_
_entity.id
_entity.type
_entity.pdbx_description
1 polymer ?
#
loop_
_entity_poly.entity_id
_entity_poly.type
_entity_poly.pdbx_seq_one_letter_code
_entity_poly.pdbx_strand_id
1 'polypeptide(L)'
;MQVASVVHPGLPERDIEFAERARLFPQGCLVLDEDSRVCVYAISHPIRYGRPPALDSLLGEIASEADQFYIHHLCVLSGLRGRGYAVDVLEKLLVIADNYSTACLVSVHGTAPFRARFGFRPPDHALPGKMCGCGDDAVYLERRKAN
;
A
#
# COMPACT_ATOMS: atom_id res chain seq x y z
N MET A 1 5.88 -11.80 -15.51
CA MET A 1 5.68 -12.10 -14.08
C MET A 1 4.29 -11.60 -13.70
N GLN A 2 3.27 -12.47 -13.71
CA GLN A 2 1.88 -12.12 -13.40
C GLN A 2 1.53 -12.71 -12.03
N VAL A 3 1.88 -11.98 -10.98
CA VAL A 3 1.53 -12.37 -9.60
C VAL A 3 0.16 -11.80 -9.23
N ALA A 4 -0.18 -10.59 -9.70
CA ALA A 4 -1.41 -9.88 -9.34
C ALA A 4 -2.70 -10.66 -9.68
N SER A 5 -2.76 -11.31 -10.85
CA SER A 5 -3.94 -12.07 -11.30
C SER A 5 -4.23 -13.34 -10.47
N VAL A 6 -3.23 -13.90 -9.80
CA VAL A 6 -3.37 -15.12 -8.98
C VAL A 6 -3.87 -14.79 -7.58
N VAL A 7 -3.58 -13.59 -7.05
CA VAL A 7 -3.81 -13.30 -5.62
C VAL A 7 -5.14 -12.62 -5.34
N HIS A 8 -5.73 -11.93 -6.31
CA HIS A 8 -7.01 -11.23 -6.15
C HIS A 8 -7.90 -11.34 -7.39
N PRO A 9 -8.74 -12.38 -7.52
CA PRO A 9 -9.74 -12.48 -8.60
C PRO A 9 -10.89 -11.45 -8.49
N GLY A 10 -10.66 -10.27 -7.89
CA GLY A 10 -11.69 -9.25 -7.66
C GLY A 10 -11.20 -7.84 -7.31
N LEU A 11 -9.90 -7.54 -7.44
CA LEU A 11 -9.46 -6.14 -7.44
C LEU A 11 -9.57 -5.59 -8.88
N PRO A 12 -10.13 -4.38 -9.06
CA PRO A 12 -10.38 -3.83 -10.39
C PRO A 12 -9.10 -3.38 -11.13
N GLU A 13 -7.96 -3.37 -10.46
CA GLU A 13 -6.71 -2.82 -10.99
C GLU A 13 -6.01 -3.76 -11.97
N ARG A 14 -5.54 -3.20 -13.08
CA ARG A 14 -4.92 -3.94 -14.18
C ARG A 14 -3.41 -4.04 -14.00
N ASP A 15 -2.80 -5.07 -14.59
CA ASP A 15 -1.33 -5.27 -14.55
C ASP A 15 -0.52 -4.02 -14.96
N ILE A 16 -1.08 -3.19 -15.86
CA ILE A 16 -0.45 -1.94 -16.32
C ILE A 16 -0.27 -0.90 -15.20
N GLU A 17 -1.19 -0.83 -14.24
CA GLU A 17 -1.16 0.15 -13.14
C GLU A 17 -0.08 -0.20 -12.12
N PHE A 18 0.08 -1.49 -11.83
CA PHE A 18 1.17 -1.99 -10.99
C PHE A 18 2.52 -1.80 -11.68
N ALA A 19 2.61 -2.07 -12.98
CA ALA A 19 3.82 -1.88 -13.75
C ALA A 19 4.25 -0.41 -13.81
N GLU A 20 3.31 0.52 -14.00
CA GLU A 20 3.58 1.95 -13.99
C GLU A 20 4.09 2.42 -12.63
N ARG A 21 3.41 2.04 -11.53
CA ARG A 21 3.84 2.38 -10.16
C ARG A 21 5.26 1.86 -9.87
N ALA A 22 5.57 0.63 -10.30
CA ALA A 22 6.91 0.06 -10.17
C ALA A 22 7.96 0.81 -11.00
N ARG A 23 7.59 1.33 -12.18
CA ARG A 23 8.47 2.17 -13.00
C ARG A 23 8.71 3.55 -12.38
N LEU A 24 7.66 4.14 -11.82
CA LEU A 24 7.69 5.49 -11.24
C LEU A 24 8.37 5.55 -9.87
N PHE A 25 8.22 4.50 -9.06
CA PHE A 25 8.77 4.45 -7.71
C PHE A 25 9.27 3.04 -7.35
N PRO A 26 10.36 2.55 -7.98
CA PRO A 26 10.85 1.18 -7.81
C PRO A 26 11.26 0.87 -6.36
N GLN A 27 11.78 1.85 -5.62
CA GLN A 27 12.19 1.66 -4.23
C GLN A 27 11.02 1.34 -3.28
N GLY A 28 9.77 1.67 -3.65
CA GLY A 28 8.57 1.31 -2.87
C GLY A 28 7.93 -0.01 -3.27
N CYS A 29 8.53 -0.74 -4.23
CA CYS A 29 8.01 -2.01 -4.70
C CYS A 29 8.86 -3.15 -4.14
N LEU A 30 8.28 -3.96 -3.26
CA LEU A 30 8.97 -5.04 -2.57
C LEU A 30 8.35 -6.38 -2.92
N VAL A 31 9.20 -7.38 -3.13
CA VAL A 31 8.81 -8.78 -3.27
C VAL A 31 9.65 -9.56 -2.27
N LEU A 32 9.00 -10.46 -1.53
CA LEU A 32 9.68 -11.48 -0.75
C LEU A 32 9.29 -12.83 -1.34
N ASP A 33 10.31 -13.60 -1.69
CA ASP A 33 10.20 -14.96 -2.17
C ASP A 33 10.95 -15.93 -1.26
N GLU A 34 10.50 -17.17 -1.24
CA GLU A 34 11.11 -18.31 -0.57
C GLU A 34 11.04 -19.50 -1.53
N ASP A 35 12.15 -20.24 -1.69
CA ASP A 35 12.25 -21.37 -2.62
C ASP A 35 11.76 -21.06 -4.05
N SER A 36 12.10 -19.87 -4.57
CA SER A 36 11.64 -19.36 -5.88
C SER A 36 10.12 -19.18 -6.00
N ARG A 37 9.40 -19.11 -4.88
CA ARG A 37 7.96 -18.80 -4.83
C ARG A 37 7.78 -17.44 -4.19
N VAL A 38 7.07 -16.55 -4.87
CA VAL A 38 6.66 -15.29 -4.25
C VAL A 38 5.77 -15.63 -3.04
N CYS A 39 6.05 -15.00 -1.90
CA CYS A 39 5.29 -15.18 -0.66
C CYS A 39 4.42 -13.97 -0.37
N VAL A 40 4.99 -12.79 -0.56
CA VAL A 40 4.34 -11.50 -0.36
C VAL A 40 4.93 -10.49 -1.33
N TYR A 41 4.08 -9.57 -1.79
CA TYR A 41 4.54 -8.40 -2.52
C TYR A 41 3.82 -7.16 -2.03
N ALA A 42 4.48 -6.02 -2.21
CA ALA A 42 3.92 -4.73 -1.91
C ALA A 42 4.26 -3.72 -2.99
N ILE A 43 3.33 -2.80 -3.21
CA ILE A 43 3.46 -1.66 -4.09
C ILE A 43 3.12 -0.44 -3.26
N SER A 44 4.03 0.52 -3.26
CA SER A 44 3.88 1.78 -2.56
C SER A 44 4.53 2.89 -3.36
N HIS A 45 4.05 4.10 -3.17
CA HIS A 45 4.56 5.28 -3.84
C HIS A 45 4.16 6.52 -3.04
N PRO A 46 4.89 7.63 -3.22
CA PRO A 46 4.50 8.89 -2.60
C PRO A 46 3.25 9.48 -3.26
N ILE A 47 2.49 10.22 -2.47
CA ILE A 47 1.29 10.96 -2.83
C ILE A 47 1.32 12.32 -2.14
N ARG A 48 0.42 13.23 -2.56
CA ARG A 48 0.09 14.40 -1.74
C ARG A 48 -0.75 13.97 -0.55
N TYR A 49 -0.51 14.58 0.60
CA TYR A 49 -1.18 14.27 1.84
C TYR A 49 -2.71 14.14 1.70
N GLY A 50 -3.25 12.99 2.12
CA GLY A 50 -4.68 12.69 2.12
C GLY A 50 -5.32 12.56 0.73
N ARG A 51 -4.51 12.41 -0.33
CA ARG A 51 -4.97 12.30 -1.71
C ARG A 51 -4.48 11.01 -2.38
N PRO A 52 -4.93 9.82 -1.91
CA PRO A 52 -4.63 8.59 -2.62
C PRO A 52 -5.22 8.62 -4.04
N PRO A 53 -4.56 8.00 -5.02
CA PRO A 53 -5.08 7.90 -6.39
C PRO A 53 -6.40 7.11 -6.41
N ALA A 54 -7.22 7.35 -7.42
CA ALA A 54 -8.38 6.50 -7.67
C ALA A 54 -7.94 5.06 -8.03
N LEU A 55 -8.74 4.06 -7.65
CA LEU A 55 -8.53 2.70 -8.13
C LEU A 55 -8.73 2.64 -9.66
N ASP A 56 -8.04 1.71 -10.32
CA ASP A 56 -8.08 1.52 -11.79
C ASP A 56 -7.63 2.77 -12.57
N SER A 57 -6.67 3.52 -12.01
CA SER A 57 -6.09 4.70 -12.64
C SER A 57 -4.57 4.70 -12.66
N LEU A 58 -4.02 5.20 -13.77
CA LEU A 58 -2.59 5.48 -13.91
C LEU A 58 -2.23 6.78 -13.18
N LEU A 59 -1.05 6.80 -12.57
CA LEU A 59 -0.49 7.98 -11.93
C LEU A 59 0.02 8.98 -12.97
N GLY A 60 0.56 8.51 -14.10
CA GLY A 60 1.29 9.30 -15.09
C GLY A 60 2.68 9.71 -14.59
N GLU A 61 2.72 10.42 -13.46
CA GLU A 61 3.94 10.82 -12.77
C GLU A 61 3.74 10.89 -11.25
N ILE A 62 4.84 10.87 -10.51
CA ILE A 62 4.81 11.22 -9.08
C ILE A 62 4.87 12.74 -8.97
N ALA A 63 3.88 13.34 -8.31
CA ALA A 63 3.85 14.78 -8.08
C ALA A 63 5.11 15.24 -7.32
N SER A 64 5.71 16.34 -7.78
CA SER A 64 6.92 16.94 -7.17
C SER A 64 6.75 17.34 -5.71
N GLU A 65 5.51 17.66 -5.33
CA GLU A 65 5.06 18.09 -4.02
C GLU A 65 4.49 16.93 -3.18
N ALA A 66 4.75 15.67 -3.56
CA ALA A 66 4.31 14.52 -2.79
C ALA A 66 5.07 14.45 -1.45
N ASP A 67 4.33 14.51 -0.35
CA ASP A 67 4.83 14.66 1.02
C ASP A 67 4.40 13.52 1.96
N GLN A 68 3.66 12.55 1.44
CA GLN A 68 3.15 11.39 2.17
C GLN A 68 3.44 10.09 1.43
N PHE A 69 3.89 9.07 2.16
CA PHE A 69 4.13 7.74 1.63
C PHE A 69 2.84 6.92 1.62
N TYR A 70 2.42 6.37 0.48
CA TYR A 70 1.19 5.58 0.37
C TYR A 70 1.50 4.10 0.10
N ILE A 71 1.07 3.23 1.00
CA ILE A 71 1.09 1.78 0.80
C ILE A 71 -0.18 1.39 0.06
N HIS A 72 -0.08 1.40 -1.27
CA HIS A 72 -1.18 1.12 -2.18
C HIS A 72 -1.67 -0.32 -2.06
N HIS A 73 -0.72 -1.26 -2.06
CA HIS A 73 -1.03 -2.68 -2.03
C HIS A 73 -0.02 -3.44 -1.17
N LEU A 74 -0.49 -4.32 -0.30
CA LEU A 74 0.33 -5.32 0.38
C LEU A 74 -0.46 -6.62 0.40
N CYS A 75 0.05 -7.64 -0.28
CA CYS A 75 -0.63 -8.92 -0.34
C CYS A 75 0.28 -10.10 -0.05
N VAL A 76 -0.21 -10.97 0.84
CA VAL A 76 0.36 -12.28 1.15
C VAL A 76 -0.41 -13.33 0.37
N LEU A 77 0.31 -14.16 -0.38
CA LEU A 77 -0.26 -15.27 -1.13
C LEU A 77 -0.97 -16.28 -0.21
N SER A 78 -2.06 -16.87 -0.72
CA SER A 78 -2.88 -17.83 0.02
C SER A 78 -2.05 -19.03 0.48
N GLY A 79 -2.27 -19.47 1.73
CA GLY A 79 -1.49 -20.56 2.36
C GLY A 79 -0.25 -20.11 3.15
N LEU A 80 0.17 -18.84 3.04
CA LEU A 80 1.34 -18.29 3.75
C LEU A 80 0.99 -17.26 4.82
N ARG A 81 -0.30 -17.09 5.11
CA ARG A 81 -0.78 -16.22 6.20
C ARG A 81 -0.32 -16.76 7.55
N GLY A 82 -0.08 -15.85 8.50
CA GLY A 82 0.36 -16.20 9.85
C GLY A 82 1.87 -16.51 10.00
N ARG A 83 2.66 -16.39 8.92
CA ARG A 83 4.11 -16.67 8.94
C ARG A 83 5.02 -15.44 9.13
N GLY A 84 4.44 -14.26 9.35
CA GLY A 84 5.22 -13.04 9.57
C GLY A 84 5.62 -12.27 8.32
N TYR A 85 5.53 -12.83 7.10
CA TYR A 85 5.98 -12.13 5.88
C TYR A 85 5.35 -10.74 5.64
N ALA A 86 4.08 -10.56 6.01
CA ALA A 86 3.44 -9.24 5.95
C ALA A 86 4.09 -8.21 6.88
N VAL A 87 4.56 -8.66 8.04
CA VAL A 87 5.30 -7.85 9.01
C VAL A 87 6.64 -7.44 8.40
N ASP A 88 7.41 -8.41 7.91
CA ASP A 88 8.75 -8.15 7.35
C ASP A 88 8.72 -7.15 6.19
N VAL A 89 7.78 -7.31 5.26
CA VAL A 89 7.63 -6.36 4.14
C VAL A 89 7.14 -5.02 4.62
N LEU A 90 6.19 -4.97 5.57
CA LEU A 90 5.68 -3.70 6.08
C LEU A 90 6.77 -2.93 6.84
N GLU A 91 7.63 -3.59 7.61
CA GLU A 91 8.76 -2.96 8.28
C GLU A 91 9.76 -2.36 7.27
N LYS A 92 10.07 -3.09 6.20
CA LYS A 92 10.93 -2.57 5.11
C LYS A 92 10.31 -1.35 4.42
N LEU A 93 9.00 -1.37 4.18
CA LEU A 93 8.28 -0.22 3.63
C LEU A 93 8.33 0.99 4.57
N LEU A 94 8.24 0.76 5.87
CA LEU A 94 8.27 1.84 6.86
C LEU A 94 9.64 2.53 6.93
N VAL A 95 10.74 1.81 6.69
CA VAL A 95 12.08 2.43 6.53
C VAL A 95 12.11 3.38 5.33
N ILE A 96 11.45 3.03 4.22
CA ILE A 96 11.33 3.92 3.06
C ILE A 96 10.44 5.11 3.40
N ALA A 97 9.36 4.86 4.14
CA ALA A 97 8.39 5.86 4.58
C ALA A 97 9.00 6.92 5.50
N ASP A 98 10.10 6.64 6.20
CA ASP A 98 10.79 7.58 7.08
C ASP A 98 11.41 8.79 6.34
N ASN A 99 11.44 8.75 5.00
CA ASN A 99 11.79 9.89 4.14
C ASN A 99 10.62 10.87 3.94
N TYR A 100 9.43 10.57 4.46
CA TYR A 100 8.22 11.37 4.32
C TYR A 100 7.68 11.76 5.70
N SER A 101 6.90 12.84 5.75
CA SER A 101 6.31 13.35 7.00
C SER A 101 5.34 12.33 7.61
N THR A 102 4.59 11.64 6.75
CA THR A 102 3.61 10.64 7.14
C THR A 102 3.58 9.47 6.15
N ALA A 103 3.07 8.34 6.62
CA ALA A 103 2.71 7.20 5.81
C ALA A 103 1.20 6.96 5.90
N CYS A 104 0.58 6.46 4.85
CA CYS A 104 -0.84 6.12 4.86
C CYS A 104 -1.14 4.86 4.03
N LEU A 105 -2.33 4.32 4.25
CA LEU A 105 -2.89 3.21 3.49
C LEU A 105 -4.41 3.23 3.58
N VAL A 106 -5.07 2.55 2.65
CA VAL A 106 -6.49 2.24 2.77
C VAL A 106 -6.61 0.78 3.22
N SER A 107 -7.18 0.60 4.41
CA SER A 107 -7.45 -0.72 4.97
C SER A 107 -8.82 -1.20 4.50
N VAL A 108 -8.83 -2.30 3.76
CA VAL A 108 -10.04 -3.00 3.32
C VAL A 108 -10.17 -4.36 4.01
N HIS A 109 -11.35 -4.97 3.97
CA HIS A 109 -11.63 -6.32 4.46
C HIS A 109 -11.19 -6.58 5.91
N GLY A 110 -11.42 -5.62 6.81
CA GLY A 110 -11.16 -5.79 8.25
C GLY A 110 -9.69 -5.85 8.64
N THR A 111 -8.77 -5.38 7.79
CA THR A 111 -7.33 -5.41 8.07
C THR A 111 -6.85 -4.32 9.04
N ALA A 112 -7.72 -3.40 9.47
CA ALA A 112 -7.37 -2.23 10.26
C ALA A 112 -6.70 -2.56 11.61
N PRO A 113 -7.17 -3.56 12.40
CA PRO A 113 -6.51 -3.94 13.65
C PRO A 113 -5.07 -4.44 13.45
N PHE A 114 -4.78 -5.11 12.32
CA PHE A 114 -3.42 -5.51 11.99
C PHE A 114 -2.54 -4.28 11.71
N ARG A 115 -3.04 -3.30 10.97
CA ARG A 115 -2.32 -2.05 10.64
C ARG A 115 -2.05 -1.20 11.88
N ALA A 116 -2.99 -1.19 12.84
CA ALA A 116 -2.85 -0.46 14.10
C ALA A 116 -1.61 -0.86 14.91
N ARG A 117 -1.19 -2.14 14.82
CA ARG A 117 0.03 -2.63 15.47
C ARG A 117 1.30 -1.95 14.96
N PHE A 118 1.26 -1.35 13.77
CA PHE A 118 2.37 -0.62 13.16
C PHE A 118 2.22 0.90 13.31
N GLY A 119 1.31 1.38 14.16
CA GLY A 119 1.09 2.80 14.42
C GLY A 119 0.18 3.50 13.41
N PHE A 120 -0.47 2.76 12.51
CA PHE A 120 -1.49 3.30 11.62
C PHE A 120 -2.81 3.49 12.36
N ARG A 121 -3.38 4.68 12.29
CA ARG A 121 -4.66 5.03 12.94
C ARG A 121 -5.50 5.90 12.02
N PRO A 122 -6.82 5.95 12.21
CA PRO A 122 -7.64 6.93 11.50
C PRO A 122 -7.12 8.35 11.77
N PRO A 123 -7.15 9.25 10.77
CA PRO A 123 -6.76 10.64 10.96
C PRO A 123 -7.74 11.33 11.93
N ASP A 124 -7.20 12.24 12.75
CA ASP A 124 -8.01 13.00 13.72
C ASP A 124 -8.88 14.10 13.05
N HIS A 125 -8.80 14.24 11.72
CA HIS A 125 -9.53 15.22 10.92
C HIS A 125 -10.11 14.58 9.66
N ALA A 126 -11.09 15.27 9.06
CA ALA A 126 -11.69 14.84 7.80
C ALA A 126 -10.68 14.94 6.66
N LEU A 127 -10.59 13.89 5.85
CA LEU A 127 -9.71 13.86 4.69
C LEU A 127 -10.24 14.75 3.56
N PRO A 128 -9.36 15.35 2.76
CA PRO A 128 -9.74 16.27 1.69
C PRO A 128 -10.39 15.61 0.45
N GLY A 129 -10.76 14.32 0.50
CA GLY A 129 -11.31 13.61 -0.65
C GLY A 129 -12.12 12.36 -0.30
N LYS A 130 -13.04 11.97 -1.19
CA LYS A 130 -13.75 10.68 -1.12
C LYS A 130 -12.84 9.55 -1.61
N MET A 131 -12.74 8.48 -0.83
CA MET A 131 -12.13 7.22 -1.26
C MET A 131 -13.10 6.46 -2.17
N CYS A 132 -13.19 6.85 -3.44
CA CYS A 132 -14.06 6.19 -4.40
C CYS A 132 -13.48 4.82 -4.80
N GLY A 133 -14.25 3.75 -4.60
CA GLY A 133 -13.97 2.42 -5.15
C GLY A 133 -13.45 1.37 -4.16
N CYS A 134 -13.03 1.73 -2.94
CA CYS A 134 -12.42 0.79 -2.00
C CYS A 134 -13.43 -0.08 -1.19
N GLY A 135 -14.74 0.12 -1.40
CA GLY A 135 -15.82 -0.56 -0.68
C GLY A 135 -16.27 0.17 0.60
N ASP A 136 -17.44 -0.18 1.11
CA ASP A 136 -18.11 0.54 2.22
C ASP A 136 -17.36 0.43 3.56
N ASP A 137 -16.57 -0.64 3.75
CA ASP A 137 -15.77 -0.89 4.96
C ASP A 137 -14.33 -0.36 4.86
N ALA A 138 -14.01 0.41 3.82
CA ALA A 138 -12.67 0.94 3.61
C ALA A 138 -12.34 2.04 4.63
N VAL A 139 -11.25 1.85 5.38
CA VAL A 139 -10.77 2.82 6.37
C VAL A 139 -9.42 3.35 5.96
N TYR A 140 -9.33 4.66 5.74
CA TYR A 140 -8.04 5.34 5.60
C TYR A 140 -7.33 5.36 6.95
N LEU A 141 -6.06 4.94 6.96
CA LEU A 141 -5.22 4.99 8.13
C LEU A 141 -3.93 5.73 7.80
N GLU A 142 -3.49 6.57 8.73
CA GLU A 142 -2.21 7.27 8.67
C GLU A 142 -1.33 6.95 9.87
N ARG A 143 -0.03 7.08 9.64
CA ARG A 143 1.02 6.99 10.63
C ARG A 143 1.91 8.21 10.45
N ARG A 144 2.29 8.83 11.57
CA ARG A 144 3.37 9.82 11.59
C ARG A 144 4.69 9.13 11.89
N LYS A 145 5.78 9.65 11.35
CA LYS A 145 7.13 9.25 11.77
C LYS A 145 7.24 9.44 13.28
N ALA A 146 7.77 8.44 13.99
CA ALA A 146 8.11 8.61 15.39
C ALA A 146 9.34 9.52 15.42
N ASN A 147 9.23 10.67 16.11
CA ASN A 147 10.36 11.58 16.35
C ASN A 147 11.48 10.88 17.11
#